data_AF-B9EL08-F1
#
_entry.id   AF-B9EL08-F1
#
_cell.length_a   1.000
_cell.length_b   1.000
_cell.length_c   1.000
_cell.angle_alpha   90.00
_cell.angle_beta   90.00
_cell.angle_gamma   90.00
#
_symmetry.space_group_name_H-M   'P 1'
#
loop_
_entity.id
_entity.type
_entity.pdbx_description
1 polymer ?
#
loop_
_entity_poly.entity_id
_entity_poly.type
_entity_poly.pdbx_seq_one_letter_code
_entity_poly.pdbx_strand_id
1 'polypeptide(L)'
;MTFIWTFCSNKYSLEVSMEMNSSALCALVIVLLAFDLKIISAAETGGNSTAKPGVCPRRRWGSGMCAEFCSNDSNCPNDEKCCHNGCGHECIAPYTVKPGRCALPKGTPMCAEYCYHDGQCPEEQKCCRTTCGHACSEPCS
;
A
#
# COMPACT_ATOMS: atom_id res chain seq x y z
N MET A 1 -14.65 -50.56 3.88
CA MET A 1 -14.85 -49.86 5.17
C MET A 1 -14.49 -48.40 4.95
N THR A 2 -15.49 -47.53 4.92
CA THR A 2 -15.30 -46.08 4.79
C THR A 2 -14.90 -45.50 6.15
N PHE A 3 -13.82 -44.72 6.18
CA PHE A 3 -13.38 -44.01 7.38
C PHE A 3 -13.54 -42.51 7.14
N ILE A 4 -14.38 -41.88 7.98
CA ILE A 4 -14.62 -40.45 7.95
C ILE A 4 -13.70 -39.83 8.99
N TRP A 5 -12.78 -38.96 8.55
CA TRP A 5 -11.91 -38.21 9.43
C TRP A 5 -12.26 -36.73 9.36
N THR A 6 -12.70 -36.17 10.49
CA THR A 6 -12.99 -34.74 10.63
C THR A 6 -11.75 -34.04 11.16
N PHE A 7 -11.11 -33.22 10.33
CA PHE A 7 -10.03 -32.35 10.78
C PHE A 7 -10.60 -30.99 11.16
N CYS A 8 -10.34 -30.56 12.39
CA CYS A 8 -10.73 -29.26 12.89
C CYS A 8 -9.51 -28.33 12.89
N SER A 9 -9.51 -27.31 12.04
CA SER A 9 -8.60 -26.16 12.15
C SER A 9 -9.43 -24.91 12.40
N ASN A 10 -8.83 -23.90 13.04
CA ASN A 10 -9.48 -22.74 13.69
C ASN A 10 -10.38 -21.83 12.81
N LYS A 11 -10.75 -22.24 11.59
CA LYS A 11 -11.67 -21.49 10.74
C LYS A 11 -12.50 -22.28 9.72
N TYR A 12 -12.42 -23.61 9.64
CA TYR A 12 -13.27 -24.40 8.75
C TYR A 12 -13.34 -25.88 9.18
N SER A 13 -14.47 -26.53 8.89
CA SER A 13 -14.64 -27.97 8.99
C SER A 13 -14.69 -28.54 7.56
N LEU A 14 -13.71 -29.37 7.20
CA LEU A 14 -13.68 -30.07 5.93
C LEU A 14 -13.98 -31.55 6.16
N GLU A 15 -15.02 -32.07 5.49
CA GLU A 15 -15.32 -33.49 5.45
C GLU A 15 -14.74 -34.09 4.16
N VAL A 16 -13.81 -35.03 4.29
CA VAL A 16 -13.19 -35.72 3.16
C VAL A 16 -13.60 -37.18 3.19
N SER A 17 -14.37 -37.62 2.20
CA SER A 17 -14.62 -39.04 1.93
C SER A 17 -13.58 -39.58 0.97
N MET A 18 -12.80 -40.57 1.40
CA MET A 18 -11.83 -41.25 0.54
C MET A 18 -12.07 -42.78 0.56
N GLU A 19 -12.32 -43.35 -0.61
CA GLU A 19 -12.36 -44.80 -0.81
C GLU A 19 -10.96 -45.31 -1.16
N MET A 20 -10.42 -46.18 -0.31
CA MET A 20 -9.03 -46.64 -0.38
C MET A 20 -8.89 -47.76 -1.40
N ASN A 21 -8.28 -47.47 -2.56
CA ASN A 21 -7.72 -48.51 -3.43
C ASN A 21 -6.39 -48.08 -4.10
N SER A 22 -5.37 -48.91 -3.87
CA SER A 22 -4.05 -48.99 -4.51
C SER A 22 -2.98 -47.93 -4.13
N SER A 23 -2.00 -48.41 -3.36
CA SER A 23 -0.84 -47.77 -2.73
C SER A 23 0.12 -46.97 -3.62
N ALA A 24 -0.13 -46.86 -4.92
CA ALA A 24 0.71 -46.13 -5.87
C ALA A 24 0.49 -44.61 -5.83
N LEU A 25 -0.76 -44.15 -5.60
CA LEU A 25 -1.08 -42.71 -5.60
C LEU A 25 -0.57 -41.98 -4.34
N CYS A 26 -0.62 -42.62 -3.16
CA CYS A 26 -0.09 -42.02 -1.93
C CYS A 26 1.43 -41.81 -1.99
N ALA A 27 2.18 -42.76 -2.55
CA ALA A 27 3.62 -42.61 -2.72
C ALA A 27 3.96 -41.46 -3.69
N LEU A 28 3.19 -41.31 -4.77
CA LEU A 28 3.43 -40.30 -5.80
C LEU A 28 3.15 -38.88 -5.28
N VAL A 29 2.09 -38.70 -4.47
CA VAL A 29 1.80 -37.42 -3.79
C VAL A 29 2.86 -37.08 -2.74
N ILE A 30 3.34 -38.06 -1.96
CA ILE A 30 4.41 -37.84 -0.97
C ILE A 30 5.73 -37.43 -1.65
N VAL A 31 6.07 -38.02 -2.80
CA VAL A 31 7.25 -37.63 -3.59
C VAL A 31 7.10 -36.20 -4.15
N LEU A 32 5.92 -35.83 -4.63
CA LEU A 32 5.64 -34.47 -5.13
C LEU A 32 5.62 -33.39 -4.03
N LEU A 33 5.36 -33.77 -2.78
CA LEU A 33 5.43 -32.88 -1.60
C LEU A 33 6.82 -32.82 -0.97
N ALA A 34 7.69 -33.81 -1.23
CA ALA A 34 9.04 -33.87 -0.69
C ALA A 34 10.12 -33.24 -1.60
N PHE A 35 9.87 -33.16 -2.92
CA PHE A 35 10.64 -32.33 -3.83
C PHE A 35 9.81 -31.08 -4.11
N ASP A 36 10.25 -29.91 -3.63
CA ASP A 36 9.56 -28.62 -3.72
C ASP A 36 8.93 -28.32 -5.11
N LEU A 37 7.73 -28.83 -5.37
CA LEU A 37 6.92 -28.46 -6.53
C LEU A 37 6.32 -27.08 -6.27
N LYS A 38 7.15 -26.07 -6.47
CA LYS A 38 6.76 -24.65 -6.49
C LYS A 38 6.02 -24.37 -7.80
N ILE A 39 4.86 -24.99 -8.00
CA ILE A 39 3.91 -24.58 -9.04
C ILE A 39 2.80 -23.81 -8.35
N ILE A 40 3.05 -22.51 -8.15
CA ILE A 40 1.99 -21.52 -8.01
C ILE A 40 1.84 -20.89 -9.39
N SER A 41 0.87 -21.38 -10.15
CA SER A 41 0.29 -20.63 -11.27
C SER A 41 -0.66 -19.59 -10.68
N ALA A 42 -0.15 -18.38 -10.48
CA ALA A 42 -0.94 -17.16 -10.49
C ALA A 42 -0.07 -16.10 -11.17
N ALA A 43 -0.57 -15.54 -12.27
CA ALA A 43 0.00 -14.34 -12.85
C ALA A 43 -0.10 -13.22 -11.82
N GLU A 44 0.95 -13.04 -11.03
CA GLU A 44 1.21 -11.77 -10.40
C GLU A 44 2.04 -10.96 -11.41
N THR A 45 1.37 -10.14 -12.22
CA THR A 45 1.94 -8.83 -12.57
C THR A 45 1.98 -7.97 -11.30
N GLY A 46 2.62 -8.48 -10.25
CA GLY A 46 3.06 -7.75 -9.09
C GLY A 46 4.47 -7.33 -9.42
N GLY A 47 4.61 -6.29 -10.25
CA GLY A 47 5.89 -5.62 -10.39
C GLY A 47 6.37 -5.32 -8.97
N ASN A 48 7.51 -5.90 -8.60
CA ASN A 48 8.09 -5.82 -7.26
C ASN A 48 8.14 -4.34 -6.86
N SER A 49 7.10 -3.89 -6.15
CA SER A 49 6.87 -2.48 -5.97
C SER A 49 7.61 -2.07 -4.72
N THR A 50 8.91 -1.85 -4.89
CA THR A 50 9.74 -1.16 -3.89
C THR A 50 9.16 0.24 -3.72
N ALA A 51 8.25 0.39 -2.76
CA ALA A 51 7.70 1.67 -2.37
C ALA A 51 8.86 2.52 -1.84
N LYS A 52 9.14 3.64 -2.50
CA LYS A 52 10.15 4.58 -2.03
C LYS A 52 9.60 5.37 -0.83
N PRO A 53 10.45 5.76 0.12
CA PRO A 53 10.03 6.51 1.30
C PRO A 53 9.45 7.88 0.93
N GLY A 54 8.67 8.45 1.86
CA GLY A 54 8.01 9.74 1.68
C GLY A 54 6.61 9.63 1.05
N VAL A 55 5.95 10.79 0.92
CA VAL A 55 4.55 10.89 0.49
C VAL A 55 4.45 11.81 -0.72
N CYS A 56 3.54 11.45 -1.65
CA CYS A 56 3.24 12.29 -2.81
C CYS A 56 2.65 13.64 -2.37
N PRO A 57 3.18 14.78 -2.85
CA PRO A 57 2.67 16.09 -2.47
C PRO A 57 1.20 16.25 -2.87
N ARG A 58 0.38 16.75 -1.94
CA ARG A 58 -1.02 17.06 -2.21
C ARG A 58 -1.09 18.37 -3.00
N ARG A 59 -0.95 18.31 -4.32
CA ARG A 59 -1.07 19.48 -5.20
C ARG A 59 -2.48 19.55 -5.78
N ARG A 60 -2.95 20.76 -6.10
CA ARG A 60 -3.95 20.92 -7.15
C ARG A 60 -3.25 20.57 -8.44
N TRP A 61 -3.26 19.31 -8.80
CA TRP A 61 -2.79 18.88 -10.10
C TRP A 61 -3.59 19.65 -11.15
N GLY A 62 -2.90 20.54 -11.86
CA GLY A 62 -3.53 21.31 -12.92
C GLY A 62 -3.95 20.38 -14.07
N SER A 63 -4.37 20.96 -15.18
CA SER A 63 -4.45 20.26 -16.47
C SER A 63 -3.03 19.98 -16.98
N GLY A 64 -2.27 19.15 -16.26
CA GLY A 64 -1.02 18.58 -16.72
C GLY A 64 -1.27 17.67 -17.92
N MET A 65 -0.20 17.15 -18.52
CA MET A 65 -0.35 16.17 -19.59
C MET A 65 -0.98 14.90 -19.01
N CYS A 66 -2.10 14.49 -19.60
CA CYS A 66 -2.78 13.26 -19.23
C CYS A 66 -2.06 12.07 -19.83
N ALA A 67 -1.06 11.57 -19.13
CA ALA A 67 -0.22 10.47 -19.59
C ALA A 67 0.28 9.65 -18.40
N GLU A 68 0.53 8.37 -18.68
CA GLU A 68 1.14 7.42 -17.75
C GLU A 68 2.66 7.43 -17.96
N PHE A 69 3.37 8.30 -17.23
CA PHE A 69 4.84 8.38 -17.31
C PHE A 69 5.53 7.32 -16.46
N CYS A 70 4.84 6.78 -15.45
CA CYS A 70 5.32 5.74 -14.57
C CYS A 70 4.15 4.85 -14.13
N SER A 71 4.43 3.61 -13.72
CA SER A 71 3.41 2.74 -13.12
C SER A 71 3.68 2.46 -11.64
N ASN A 72 4.93 2.64 -11.21
CA ASN A 72 5.35 2.42 -9.85
C ASN A 72 6.61 3.25 -9.52
N ASP A 73 6.89 3.41 -8.22
CA ASP A 73 8.03 4.19 -7.71
C ASP A 73 9.38 3.73 -8.30
N SER A 74 9.53 2.43 -8.57
CA SER A 74 10.76 1.87 -9.17
C SER A 74 11.01 2.34 -10.61
N ASN A 75 10.00 2.84 -11.31
CA ASN A 75 10.17 3.43 -12.65
C ASN A 75 10.77 4.83 -12.60
N CYS A 76 10.65 5.51 -11.45
CA CYS A 76 11.12 6.87 -11.30
C CYS A 76 12.61 6.90 -10.94
N PRO A 77 13.37 7.92 -11.38
CA PRO A 77 14.77 8.09 -10.98
C PRO A 77 14.89 8.45 -9.50
N ASN A 78 16.08 8.25 -8.92
CA ASN A 78 16.43 8.67 -7.56
C ASN A 78 15.37 8.27 -6.50
N ASP A 79 15.01 9.18 -5.60
CA ASP A 79 13.99 9.00 -4.57
C ASP A 79 12.59 9.48 -5.02
N GLU A 80 12.40 9.77 -6.31
CA GLU A 80 11.10 10.22 -6.82
C GLU A 80 10.05 9.12 -6.78
N LYS A 81 8.83 9.49 -6.43
CA LYS A 81 7.68 8.59 -6.37
C LYS A 81 6.81 8.76 -7.60
N CYS A 82 6.14 7.68 -7.98
CA CYS A 82 5.15 7.70 -9.04
C CYS A 82 3.81 8.18 -8.45
N CYS A 83 3.47 9.44 -8.73
CA CYS A 83 2.35 10.12 -8.11
C CYS A 83 1.24 10.40 -9.11
N HIS A 84 0.00 10.14 -8.71
CA HIS A 84 -1.17 10.46 -9.50
C HIS A 84 -1.34 11.98 -9.67
N ASN A 85 -1.47 12.45 -10.90
CA ASN A 85 -1.58 13.87 -11.24
C ASN A 85 -3.01 14.29 -11.67
N GLY A 86 -4.03 13.57 -11.23
CA GLY A 86 -5.44 13.87 -11.51
C GLY A 86 -6.01 13.09 -12.70
N CYS A 87 -5.18 12.63 -13.65
CA CYS A 87 -5.66 11.73 -14.70
C CYS A 87 -4.62 10.71 -15.21
N GLY A 88 -3.33 10.91 -14.93
CA GLY A 88 -2.28 9.92 -15.15
C GLY A 88 -1.33 9.83 -13.96
N HIS A 89 -0.08 9.47 -14.21
CA HIS A 89 0.98 9.39 -13.21
C HIS A 89 2.27 10.01 -13.71
N GLU A 90 2.96 10.72 -12.82
CA GLU A 90 4.25 11.34 -13.09
C GLU A 90 5.21 11.13 -11.93
N CYS A 91 6.51 11.16 -12.22
CA CYS A 91 7.55 11.04 -11.21
C CYS A 91 7.78 12.39 -10.51
N ILE A 92 7.69 12.40 -9.18
CA ILE A 92 7.77 13.62 -8.39
C ILE A 92 8.60 13.39 -7.13
N ALA A 93 9.40 14.39 -6.76
CA ALA A 93 10.08 14.43 -5.48
C ALA A 93 9.07 14.34 -4.31
N PRO A 94 9.19 13.33 -3.42
CA PRO A 94 8.30 13.19 -2.29
C PRO A 94 8.61 14.20 -1.17
N TYR A 95 7.68 14.34 -0.23
CA TYR A 95 7.96 15.03 1.04
C TYR A 95 7.96 14.03 2.19
N THR A 96 8.77 14.32 3.21
CA THR A 96 8.78 13.58 4.47
C THR A 96 7.66 14.08 5.37
N VAL A 97 6.86 13.16 5.90
CA VAL A 97 5.85 13.48 6.92
C VAL A 97 6.56 13.66 8.25
N LYS A 98 6.35 14.81 8.89
CA LYS A 98 6.93 15.08 10.21
C LYS A 98 6.18 14.32 11.30
N PRO A 99 6.84 13.90 12.38
CA PRO A 99 6.20 13.19 13.49
C PRO A 99 5.11 14.02 14.18
N GLY A 100 4.24 13.36 14.94
CA GLY A 100 3.12 13.99 15.66
C GLY A 100 1.85 14.15 14.82
N ARG A 101 0.77 14.62 15.47
CA ARG A 101 -0.56 14.78 14.85
C ARG A 101 -1.05 16.22 14.95
N CYS A 102 -1.92 16.63 14.03
CA CYS A 102 -2.56 17.93 14.12
C CYS A 102 -3.53 17.99 15.31
N ALA A 103 -3.52 19.10 16.04
CA ALA A 103 -4.56 19.45 16.99
C ALA A 103 -5.91 19.62 16.29
N LEU A 104 -6.99 19.67 17.08
CA LEU A 104 -8.30 20.04 16.56
C LEU A 104 -8.21 21.42 15.86
N PRO A 105 -8.83 21.59 14.67
CA PRO A 105 -8.75 22.84 13.92
C PRO A 105 -9.11 24.05 14.78
N LYS A 106 -8.19 25.01 14.89
CA LYS A 106 -8.47 26.29 15.53
C LYS A 106 -9.40 27.10 14.63
N GLY A 107 -10.37 27.77 15.25
CA GLY A 107 -11.22 28.74 14.55
C GLY A 107 -10.38 29.90 14.04
N THR A 108 -10.19 30.00 12.73
CA THR A 108 -9.50 31.14 12.11
C THR A 108 -10.49 31.91 11.25
N PRO A 109 -10.63 33.24 11.42
CA PRO A 109 -11.56 34.04 10.62
C PRO A 109 -11.14 34.16 9.15
N MET A 110 -9.88 33.85 8.83
CA MET A 110 -9.33 33.92 7.49
C MET A 110 -9.23 32.53 6.86
N CYS A 111 -9.70 32.43 5.62
CA CYS A 111 -9.56 31.24 4.78
C CYS A 111 -8.36 31.41 3.85
N ALA A 112 -7.28 30.67 4.10
CA ALA A 112 -6.08 30.71 3.27
C ALA A 112 -5.33 29.38 3.32
N GLU A 113 -4.66 29.06 2.21
CA GLU A 113 -3.77 27.91 2.07
C GLU A 113 -2.33 28.36 2.24
N TYR A 114 -1.82 28.37 3.48
CA TYR A 114 -0.44 28.76 3.78
C TYR A 114 0.57 27.64 3.54
N CYS A 115 0.11 26.40 3.54
CA CYS A 115 0.93 25.21 3.31
C CYS A 115 0.07 24.11 2.66
N TYR A 116 0.72 23.12 2.04
CA TYR A 116 0.08 21.93 1.47
C TYR A 116 0.61 20.64 2.10
N HIS A 117 1.83 20.66 2.64
CA HIS A 117 2.44 19.53 3.32
C HIS A 117 3.44 20.00 4.40
N ASP A 118 3.73 19.11 5.36
CA ASP A 118 4.57 19.39 6.54
C ASP A 118 5.95 19.93 6.18
N GLY A 119 6.55 19.45 5.08
CA GLY A 119 7.87 19.89 4.62
C GLY A 119 7.96 21.38 4.23
N GLN A 120 6.84 22.09 4.07
CA GLN A 120 6.84 23.54 3.83
C GLN A 120 6.86 24.35 5.13
N CYS A 121 6.54 23.72 6.26
CA CYS A 121 6.51 24.39 7.55
C CYS A 121 7.91 24.38 8.18
N PRO A 122 8.25 25.39 9.00
CA PRO A 122 9.52 25.41 9.72
C PRO A 122 9.59 24.30 10.76
N GLU A 123 10.81 23.91 11.15
CA GLU A 123 11.07 23.01 12.29
C GLU A 123 10.22 21.73 12.27
N GLU A 124 9.56 21.36 13.38
CA GLU A 124 8.68 20.19 13.51
C GLU A 124 7.21 20.52 13.25
N GLN A 125 6.90 21.75 12.82
CA GLN A 125 5.52 22.16 12.55
C GLN A 125 4.93 21.38 11.39
N LYS A 126 3.65 21.05 11.55
CA LYS A 126 2.87 20.29 10.57
C LYS A 126 1.91 21.20 9.82
N CYS A 127 1.59 20.83 8.60
CA CYS A 127 0.58 21.52 7.81
C CYS A 127 -0.81 21.00 8.19
N CYS A 128 -1.50 21.76 9.03
CA CYS A 128 -2.75 21.34 9.67
C CYS A 128 -3.96 22.08 9.11
N ARG A 129 -5.09 21.37 9.03
CA ARG A 129 -6.37 21.92 8.57
C ARG A 129 -6.87 22.96 9.58
N THR A 130 -7.23 24.14 9.08
CA THR A 130 -7.96 25.19 9.81
C THR A 130 -9.45 25.14 9.47
N THR A 131 -10.23 26.15 9.85
CA THR A 131 -11.66 26.22 9.52
C THR A 131 -11.93 26.13 8.00
N CYS A 132 -11.05 26.69 7.17
CA CYS A 132 -11.27 26.79 5.72
C CYS A 132 -9.99 26.80 4.87
N GLY A 133 -8.87 26.30 5.39
CA GLY A 133 -7.62 26.11 4.66
C GLY A 133 -6.61 25.30 5.48
N HIS A 134 -5.32 25.58 5.32
CA HIS A 134 -4.26 24.95 6.08
C HIS A 134 -3.21 25.96 6.54
N ALA A 135 -2.67 25.73 7.73
CA ALA A 135 -1.62 26.56 8.33
C ALA A 135 -0.61 25.68 9.06
N CYS A 136 0.62 26.18 9.17
CA CYS A 136 1.64 25.54 9.99
C CYS A 136 1.24 25.64 11.46
N SER A 137 1.28 24.51 12.16
CA SER A 137 0.92 24.43 13.58
C SER A 137 1.80 23.41 14.28
N GLU A 138 2.07 23.67 15.55
CA GLU A 138 2.80 22.73 16.40
C GLU A 138 2.05 21.39 16.49
N PRO A 139 2.76 20.26 16.38
CA PRO A 139 2.17 18.94 16.54
C PRO A 139 1.70 18.69 17.98
N CYS A 140 0.65 17.90 18.13
CA CYS A 140 0.33 17.23 19.40
C CYS A 140 1.20 15.97 19.56
N SER A 141 1.70 15.78 20.77
CA SER A 141 2.43 14.59 21.24
C SER A 141 1.51 13.40 21.47
#